data_AF-A0A2V9QU63-F1
#
_entry.id   AF-A0A2V9QU63-F1
#
_cell.length_a   1.000
_cell.length_b   1.000
_cell.length_c   1.000
_cell.angle_alpha   90.00
_cell.angle_beta   90.00
_cell.angle_gamma   90.00
#
_symmetry.space_group_name_H-M   'P 1'
#
loop_
_entity.id
_entity.type
_entity.pdbx_description
1 polymer ?
#
loop_
_entity_poly.entity_id
_entity_poly.type
_entity_poly.pdbx_seq_one_letter_code
_entity_poly.pdbx_strand_id
1 'polypeptide(L)' 'MRTQEQTIDEILDLAAAQFKVPRAELSANDDFFKKLGIDSMQALSLLTRLEQHFNVELPDYELQGVSDFKTLGERIQARL' A
#
# COMPACT_ATOMS: atom_id res chain seq x y z
N MET A 1 -6.60 -7.93 -17.64
CA MET A 1 -6.19 -6.56 -17.32
C MET A 1 -6.50 -6.33 -15.86
N ARG A 2 -5.50 -6.12 -15.00
CA ARG A 2 -5.74 -5.79 -13.58
C ARG A 2 -6.23 -4.34 -13.51
N THR A 3 -7.33 -4.09 -12.81
CA THR A 3 -7.84 -2.73 -12.59
C THR A 3 -7.24 -2.10 -11.34
N GLN A 4 -7.32 -0.78 -11.23
CA GLN A 4 -6.85 -0.01 -10.08
C GLN A 4 -7.42 -0.55 -8.77
N GLU A 5 -8.72 -0.85 -8.79
CA GLU A 5 -9.46 -1.37 -7.65
C GLU A 5 -8.90 -2.72 -7.19
N GLN A 6 -8.51 -3.59 -8.12
CA GLN A 6 -7.90 -4.88 -7.77
C GLN A 6 -6.51 -4.70 -7.13
N THR A 7 -5.69 -3.80 -7.66
CA THR A 7 -4.37 -3.51 -7.08
C THR A 7 -4.51 -2.94 -5.67
N ILE A 8 -5.44 -1.99 -5.48
CA ILE A 8 -5.72 -1.41 -4.16
C ILE A 8 -6.22 -2.47 -3.18
N ASP A 9 -7.11 -3.36 -3.62
CA ASP A 9 -7.65 -4.42 -2.77
C ASP A 9 -6.56 -5.41 -2.33
N GLU A 10 -5.68 -5.82 -3.25
CA GLU A 10 -4.52 -6.67 -2.93
C GLU A 10 -3.54 -5.98 -1.98
N ILE A 11 -3.25 -4.69 -2.17
CA ILE A 11 -2.42 -3.92 -1.23
C ILE A 11 -3.04 -3.91 0.17
N LEU A 12 -4.35 -3.68 0.25
CA LEU A 12 -5.07 -3.62 1.51
C LEU A 12 -5.12 -4.99 2.19
N ASP A 13 -5.27 -6.08 1.43
CA ASP A 13 -5.21 -7.45 1.96
C ASP A 13 -3.80 -7.80 2.46
N LEU A 14 -2.76 -7.45 1.69
CA LEU A 14 -1.36 -7.64 2.08
C LEU A 14 -1.01 -6.85 3.34
N ALA A 15 -1.47 -5.60 3.44
CA ALA A 15 -1.31 -4.79 4.64
C ALA A 15 -2.08 -5.38 5.83
N ALA A 16 -3.35 -5.75 5.64
CA ALA A 16 -4.17 -6.38 6.67
C ALA A 16 -3.51 -7.66 7.23
N ALA A 17 -3.04 -8.54 6.34
CA ALA A 17 -2.36 -9.78 6.71
C ALA A 17 -1.01 -9.54 7.41
N GLN A 18 -0.24 -8.56 6.94
CA GLN A 18 1.06 -8.19 7.53
C GLN A 18 0.90 -7.64 8.95
N PHE A 19 -0.04 -6.71 9.15
CA PHE A 19 -0.24 -6.01 10.41
C PHE A 19 -1.27 -6.67 11.32
N LYS A 20 -1.88 -7.78 10.88
CA LYS A 20 -2.95 -8.51 11.58
C LYS A 20 -4.13 -7.62 11.95
N VAL A 21 -4.49 -6.71 11.05
CA VAL A 21 -5.66 -5.84 11.21
C VAL A 21 -6.80 -6.31 10.32
N PRO A 22 -8.06 -5.96 10.63
CA PRO A 22 -9.19 -6.32 9.78
C PRO A 22 -9.16 -5.50 8.49
N ARG A 23 -9.22 -6.17 7.32
CA ARG A 23 -9.39 -5.52 6.01
C ARG A 23 -10.60 -4.57 5.97
N ALA A 24 -11.65 -4.89 6.73
CA ALA A 24 -12.87 -4.09 6.86
C ALA A 24 -12.66 -2.72 7.52
N GLU A 25 -11.58 -2.53 8.29
CA GLU A 25 -11.24 -1.25 8.92
C GLU A 25 -10.33 -0.38 8.06
N LEU A 26 -9.82 -0.94 6.95
CA LEU A 26 -8.95 -0.25 6.01
C LEU A 26 -9.74 0.21 4.79
N SER A 27 -9.64 1.49 4.45
CA SER A 27 -10.16 2.02 3.19
C SER A 27 -9.03 2.52 2.31
N ALA A 28 -9.29 2.61 1.00
CA ALA A 28 -8.32 3.16 0.06
C ALA A 28 -7.93 4.61 0.40
N ASN A 29 -8.87 5.41 0.90
CA ASN A 29 -8.65 6.80 1.31
C ASN A 29 -8.19 6.95 2.76
N ASP A 30 -7.96 5.84 3.48
CA ASP A 30 -7.49 5.93 4.86
C ASP A 30 -5.97 6.03 4.90
N ASP A 31 -5.51 6.80 5.90
CA ASP A 31 -4.11 6.94 6.22
C ASP A 31 -3.59 5.64 6.86
N PHE A 32 -2.68 4.95 6.17
CA PHE A 32 -2.16 3.67 6.63
C PHE A 32 -1.24 3.80 7.85
N PHE A 33 -0.55 4.94 8.04
CA PHE A 33 0.23 5.18 9.25
C PHE A 33 -0.68 5.27 10.47
N LYS A 34 -1.79 6.00 10.34
CA LYS A 34 -2.76 6.13 11.44
C LYS A 34 -3.60 4.88 11.65
N LYS A 35 -4.05 4.24 10.57
CA LYS A 35 -4.92 3.06 10.66
C LYS A 35 -4.20 1.82 11.14
N LEU A 36 -3.01 1.56 10.59
CA LEU A 36 -2.21 0.41 10.98
C LEU A 36 -1.43 0.71 12.28
N GLY A 37 -1.30 1.99 12.65
CA GLY A 37 -0.48 2.41 13.78
C GLY A 37 1.00 2.11 13.54
N ILE A 38 1.46 2.28 12.30
CA ILE A 38 2.81 1.87 11.87
C ILE A 38 3.75 3.05 11.77
N ASP A 39 5.03 2.79 12.01
CA ASP A 39 6.11 3.75 11.81
C ASP A 39 6.66 3.71 10.39
N SER A 40 7.46 4.73 9.99
CA SER A 40 8.10 4.80 8.67
C SER A 40 8.89 3.54 8.30
N MET A 41 9.55 2.90 9.28
CA MET A 41 10.27 1.63 9.06
C MET A 41 9.33 0.48 8.66
N GLN A 42 8.18 0.38 9.31
CA GLN A 42 7.19 -0.65 9.01
C GLN A 42 6.48 -0.37 7.67
N ALA A 43 6.24 0.91 7.35
CA ALA A 43 5.74 1.31 6.04
C ALA A 43 6.71 0.93 4.93
N LEU A 44 8.00 1.20 5.09
CA LEU A 44 9.04 0.77 4.15
C LEU A 44 9.05 -0.75 3.97
N SER A 45 8.94 -1.53 5.06
CA SER A 45 8.87 -2.99 4.95
C SER A 45 7.64 -3.48 4.19
N LEU A 46 6.49 -2.81 4.36
CA LEU A 46 5.29 -3.10 3.57
C LEU A 46 5.55 -2.76 2.09
N LEU A 47 6.08 -1.58 1.82
CA LEU A 47 6.38 -1.09 0.48
C LEU A 47 7.31 -2.04 -0.27
N THR A 48 8.44 -2.43 0.32
CA THR A 48 9.37 -3.40 -0.28
C THR A 48 8.66 -4.72 -0.64
N ARG A 49 7.73 -5.18 0.23
CA ARG A 49 6.96 -6.38 -0.05
C ARG A 49 5.99 -6.18 -1.23
N LEU A 50 5.35 -5.02 -1.33
CA LEU A 50 4.49 -4.67 -2.45
C LEU A 50 5.30 -4.56 -3.75
N GLU A 51 6.43 -3.86 -3.73
CA GLU A 51 7.37 -3.74 -4.85
C GLU A 51 7.80 -5.10 -5.38
N GLN A 52 8.21 -6.02 -4.49
CA GLN A 52 8.58 -7.38 -4.87
C GLN A 52 7.38 -8.19 -5.39
N HIS A 53 6.19 -8.00 -4.81
CA HIS A 53 4.99 -8.72 -5.19
C HIS A 53 4.46 -8.30 -6.58
N PHE A 54 4.46 -7.00 -6.85
CA PHE A 54 4.02 -6.43 -8.13
C PHE A 54 5.17 -6.29 -9.13
N ASN A 55 6.39 -6.57 -8.71
CA ASN A 55 7.62 -6.43 -9.49
C ASN A 55 7.84 -4.99 -10.01
N VAL A 56 7.51 -4.00 -9.18
CA VAL A 56 7.62 -2.56 -9.47
C VAL A 56 8.66 -1.89 -8.56
N GLU A 57 9.20 -0.75 -9.00
CA GLU A 57 10.06 0.11 -8.17
C GLU A 57 9.32 1.42 -7.86
N LEU A 58 9.18 1.74 -6.58
CA LEU A 58 8.57 2.97 -6.06
C LEU A 58 9.67 3.86 -5.45
N PRO A 59 10.06 4.94 -6.13
CA PRO A 59 11.04 5.87 -5.61
C PRO A 59 10.54 6.57 -4.34
N ASP A 60 11.43 6.81 -3.37
CA ASP A 60 11.09 7.50 -2.12
C ASP A 60 10.45 8.87 -2.33
N TYR A 61 10.85 9.60 -3.39
CA TYR A 61 10.29 10.92 -3.70
C TYR A 61 8.82 10.86 -4.14
N GLU A 62 8.34 9.73 -4.69
CA GLU A 62 6.92 9.56 -5.03
C GLU A 62 6.10 9.13 -3.83
N LEU A 63 6.74 8.48 -2.87
CA LEU A 63 6.16 8.08 -1.59
C LEU A 63 6.21 9.21 -0.56
N GLN A 64 7.02 10.25 -0.80
CA GLN A 64 7.15 11.41 0.06
C GLN A 64 5.80 12.16 0.13
N GLY A 65 5.09 11.97 1.24
CA GLY A 65 3.75 12.52 1.47
C GLY A 65 2.60 11.58 1.13
N VAL A 66 2.89 10.38 0.63
CA VAL A 66 1.88 9.33 0.43
C VAL A 66 1.61 8.66 1.76
N SER A 67 0.40 8.89 2.27
CA SER A 67 -0.07 8.27 3.51
C SER A 67 -1.28 7.37 3.30
N ASP A 68 -1.83 7.33 2.08
CA ASP A 68 -3.08 6.61 1.76
C ASP A 68 -2.84 5.46 0.77
N PHE A 69 -3.59 4.37 0.96
CA PHE A 69 -3.48 3.18 0.10
C PHE A 69 -3.88 3.43 -1.35
N LYS A 70 -4.81 4.37 -1.59
CA LYS A 70 -5.29 4.71 -2.94
C LYS A 70 -4.16 5.24 -3.81
N THR A 71 -3.47 6.26 -3.32
CA THR A 71 -2.34 6.89 -4.04
C THR A 71 -1.23 5.87 -4.26
N LEU A 72 -0.97 5.00 -3.27
CA LEU A 72 -0.02 3.91 -3.39
C LEU A 72 -0.39 2.92 -4.51
N GLY A 73 -1.64 2.47 -4.53
CA GLY A 73 -2.15 1.58 -5.56
C GLY A 73 -2.16 2.20 -6.95
N GLU A 74 -2.44 3.51 -7.06
CA GLU A 74 -2.33 4.26 -8.31
C GLU A 74 -0.90 4.26 -8.86
N ARG A 75 0.10 4.51 -8.00
CA ARG A 75 1.52 4.51 -8.40
C ARG A 75 1.97 3.12 -8.85
N ILE A 76 1.59 2.08 -8.12
CA ILE A 76 1.92 0.69 -8.46
C ILE A 76 1.25 0.31 -9.79
N GLN A 77 -0.03 0.61 -9.96
CA GLN A 77 -0.77 0.28 -11.18
C GLN A 77 -0.25 1.06 -12.40
N ALA A 78 0.17 2.32 -12.23
CA ALA A 78 0.78 3.09 -13.30
C ALA A 78 2.12 2.50 -13.80
N ARG A 79 2.71 1.55 -13.05
CA ARG A 79 3.98 0.87 -13.36
C ARG A 79 3.79 -0.59 -13.79
N LEU A 80 2.59 -1.17 -13.61
CA LEU A 80 2.20 -2.52 -14.02
C LEU A 80 1.76 -2.57 -15.49
#